data_AF-A0A396BQC7-F1
#
_entry.id   AF-A0A396BQC7-F1
#
_cell.length_a   1.000
_cell.length_b   1.000
_cell.length_c   1.000
_cell.angle_alpha   90.00
_cell.angle_beta   90.00
_cell.angle_gamma   90.00
#
_symmetry.space_group_name_H-M   'P 1'
#
loop_
_entity.id
_entity.type
_entity.pdbx_description
1 polymer ?
#
loop_
_entity_poly.entity_id
_entity_poly.type
_entity_poly.pdbx_seq_one_letter_code
_entity_poly.pdbx_strand_id
1 'polypeptide(L)'
;MSKYNDVTKRILVDIDNERRKDCDVVGLTKSGEDYIINYEKEKILLHEGDYVYMYTEDVHLDGEISYIFSEGYVIFNPYEDIPYKWCCRIVGNIEYLEEYNKRFNV
;
A
#
# COMPACT_ATOMS: atom_id res chain seq x y z
N MET A 1 -18.09 -12.89 6.89
CA MET A 1 -16.93 -12.24 7.51
C MET A 1 -16.41 -11.24 6.50
N SER A 2 -16.42 -9.96 6.83
CA SER A 2 -16.05 -8.89 5.89
C SER A 2 -14.67 -9.19 5.31
N LYS A 3 -14.57 -9.20 3.99
CA LYS A 3 -13.35 -9.49 3.22
C LYS A 3 -12.27 -8.41 3.41
N TYR A 4 -12.63 -7.32 4.08
CA TYR A 4 -11.75 -6.22 4.46
C TYR A 4 -11.24 -6.50 5.87
N ASN A 5 -10.16 -7.29 5.93
CA ASN A 5 -9.36 -7.44 7.15
C ASN A 5 -9.04 -6.05 7.72
N ASP A 6 -9.15 -5.99 9.05
CA ASP A 6 -8.87 -4.86 9.94
C ASP A 6 -7.86 -3.84 9.37
N VAL A 7 -8.31 -2.59 9.19
CA VAL A 7 -7.49 -1.49 8.64
C VAL A 7 -6.20 -1.29 9.45
N THR A 8 -6.21 -1.65 10.74
CA THR A 8 -5.06 -1.60 11.63
C THR A 8 -3.86 -2.44 11.14
N LYS A 9 -4.13 -3.51 10.40
CA LYS A 9 -3.10 -4.39 9.83
C LYS A 9 -2.54 -3.88 8.51
N ARG A 10 -3.09 -2.78 7.99
CA ARG A 10 -2.65 -2.20 6.73
C ARG A 10 -1.49 -1.25 6.96
N ILE A 11 -0.69 -1.12 5.92
CA ILE A 11 0.52 -0.32 5.91
C ILE A 11 0.27 0.93 5.07
N LEU A 12 0.64 2.09 5.62
CA LEU A 12 0.47 3.36 4.91
C LEU A 12 1.53 3.44 3.81
N VAL A 13 1.08 3.45 2.57
CA VAL A 13 1.93 3.53 1.38
C VAL A 13 1.27 4.50 0.43
N ASP A 14 2.04 5.38 -0.19
CA ASP A 14 1.54 6.28 -1.23
C ASP A 14 1.51 5.52 -2.57
N ILE A 15 0.45 4.74 -2.79
CA ILE A 15 0.34 3.83 -3.94
C ILE A 15 0.38 4.61 -5.26
N ASP A 16 -0.10 5.85 -5.30
CA ASP A 16 -0.14 6.62 -6.54
C ASP A 16 1.20 7.23 -6.91
N ASN A 17 2.01 7.66 -5.93
CA ASN A 17 3.34 8.22 -6.20
C ASN A 17 4.44 7.15 -6.20
N GLU A 18 4.28 6.08 -5.43
CA GLU A 18 5.30 5.03 -5.27
C GLU A 18 5.15 3.87 -6.26
N ARG A 19 4.04 3.83 -7.01
CA ARG A 19 3.84 2.89 -8.09
C ARG A 19 4.45 3.41 -9.38
N ARG A 20 5.29 2.58 -10.00
CA ARG A 20 5.74 2.84 -11.37
C ARG A 20 4.57 2.61 -12.34
N LYS A 21 4.29 3.56 -13.22
CA LYS A 21 3.11 3.53 -14.12
C LYS A 21 3.05 2.31 -15.05
N ASP A 22 4.17 1.63 -15.25
CA ASP A 22 4.36 0.48 -16.13
C ASP A 22 4.36 -0.88 -15.41
N CYS A 23 4.40 -0.91 -14.07
CA CYS A 23 4.56 -2.14 -13.32
C CYS A 23 3.69 -2.15 -12.05
N ASP A 24 3.07 -3.29 -11.75
CA ASP A 24 2.31 -3.57 -10.52
C ASP A 24 3.21 -3.65 -9.27
N VAL A 25 4.18 -2.74 -9.14
CA VAL A 25 5.20 -2.69 -8.09
C VAL A 25 5.16 -1.33 -7.41
N VAL A 26 5.07 -1.34 -6.07
CA VAL A 26 5.00 -0.15 -5.22
C VAL A 26 6.20 -0.16 -4.26
N GLY A 27 6.91 0.96 -4.11
CA GLY A 27 7.95 1.10 -3.09
C GLY A 27 7.39 0.98 -1.66
N LEU A 28 8.04 0.20 -0.79
CA LEU A 28 7.65 0.06 0.62
C LEU A 28 8.63 0.75 1.57
N THR A 29 9.93 0.57 1.37
CA THR A 29 10.97 1.14 2.24
C THR A 29 12.12 1.71 1.45
N LYS A 30 12.78 2.74 2.01
CA LYS A 30 13.99 3.32 1.43
C LYS A 30 15.19 2.39 1.55
N SER A 31 16.22 2.63 0.75
CA SER A 31 17.49 1.91 0.85
C SER A 31 18.05 1.95 2.27
N GLY A 32 18.34 0.77 2.83
CA GLY A 32 18.86 0.63 4.21
C GLY A 32 17.79 0.48 5.29
N GLU A 33 16.50 0.57 4.95
CA GLU A 33 15.40 0.36 5.89
C GLU A 33 14.69 -0.98 5.64
N ASP A 34 14.63 -1.79 6.69
CA ASP A 34 13.97 -3.12 6.70
C ASP A 34 12.62 -3.11 7.39
N TYR A 35 12.10 -1.94 7.74
CA TYR A 35 10.83 -1.84 8.44
C TYR A 35 9.97 -0.72 7.88
N ILE A 36 8.68 -0.85 8.13
CA ILE A 36 7.64 0.15 7.87
C ILE A 36 6.91 0.45 9.17
N ILE A 37 6.13 1.52 9.17
CA ILE A 37 5.25 1.90 10.27
C ILE A 37 3.81 1.58 9.88
N ASN A 38 3.12 0.77 10.68
CA ASN A 38 1.70 0.47 10.45
C ASN A 38 0.78 1.60 10.94
N TYR A 39 -0.53 1.43 10.74
CA TYR A 39 -1.55 2.36 11.24
C TYR A 39 -1.44 2.63 12.75
N GLU A 40 -1.08 1.62 13.54
CA GLU A 40 -0.93 1.72 15.00
C GLU A 40 0.41 2.32 15.45
N LYS A 41 1.22 2.82 14.51
CA LYS A 41 2.56 3.40 14.73
C LYS A 41 3.63 2.40 15.21
N GLU A 42 3.41 1.12 14.96
CA GLU A 42 4.35 0.04 15.27
C GLU A 42 5.32 -0.19 14.12
N LYS A 43 6.57 -0.56 14.46
CA LYS A 43 7.57 -0.98 13.48
C LYS A 43 7.32 -2.43 13.07
N ILE A 44 7.04 -2.64 11.80
CA ILE A 44 6.92 -3.98 11.20
C ILE A 44 8.16 -4.22 10.35
N LEU A 45 8.94 -5.25 10.69
CA LEU A 45 10.04 -5.72 9.86
C LEU A 45 9.49 -6.44 8.63
N LEU A 46 10.07 -6.15 7.47
CA LEU A 46 9.72 -6.74 6.19
C LEU A 46 10.76 -7.77 5.77
N HIS A 47 10.27 -8.87 5.24
CA HIS A 47 11.06 -9.92 4.61
C HIS A 47 10.49 -10.23 3.22
N GLU A 48 11.35 -10.69 2.33
CA GLU A 48 10.92 -11.15 1.01
C GLU A 48 9.86 -12.27 1.14
N GLY A 49 8.75 -12.13 0.41
CA GLY A 49 7.63 -13.06 0.42
C GLY A 49 6.54 -12.76 1.46
N ASP A 50 6.73 -11.77 2.34
CA ASP A 50 5.69 -11.34 3.28
C ASP A 50 4.46 -10.83 2.52
N TYR A 51 3.26 -11.20 2.99
CA TYR A 51 2.00 -10.69 2.43
C TYR A 51 1.60 -9.41 3.15
N VAL A 52 1.39 -8.32 2.41
CA VAL A 52 1.06 -7.02 2.97
C VAL A 52 -0.23 -6.47 2.39
N TYR A 53 -1.01 -5.81 3.26
CA TYR A 53 -2.18 -5.03 2.87
C TYR A 53 -1.81 -3.56 2.92
N MET A 54 -1.97 -2.84 1.83
CA MET A 54 -1.58 -1.44 1.69
C MET A 54 -2.81 -0.55 1.69
N TYR A 55 -2.63 0.67 2.20
CA TYR A 55 -3.59 1.74 2.00
C TYR A 55 -2.90 3.08 1.79
N THR A 56 -3.55 3.94 1.02
CA THR A 56 -3.21 5.37 0.88
C THR A 56 -4.36 6.19 1.43
N GLU A 57 -4.05 7.24 2.19
CA GLU A 57 -5.00 8.29 2.56
C GLU A 57 -4.70 9.49 1.66
N ASP A 58 -5.67 9.90 0.84
CA ASP A 58 -5.59 11.14 0.08
C ASP A 58 -6.63 12.11 0.66
N VAL A 59 -6.15 13.27 1.13
CA VAL A 59 -6.99 14.27 1.78
C VAL A 59 -7.25 15.39 0.79
N HIS A 60 -8.48 15.47 0.31
CA HIS A 60 -8.92 16.51 -0.60
C HIS A 60 -8.94 17.89 0.07
N LEU A 61 -8.90 18.94 -0.75
CA LEU A 61 -8.84 20.34 -0.30
C LEU A 61 -10.06 20.79 0.51
N ASP A 62 -11.18 20.09 0.38
CA ASP A 62 -12.42 20.30 1.14
C ASP A 62 -12.45 19.52 2.48
N GLY A 63 -11.42 18.71 2.75
CA GLY A 63 -11.30 17.89 3.95
C GLY A 63 -11.91 16.51 3.83
N GLU A 64 -12.43 16.11 2.66
CA GLU A 64 -12.82 14.72 2.42
C GLU A 64 -11.58 13.83 2.29
N ILE A 65 -11.63 12.64 2.90
CA ILE A 65 -10.55 11.65 2.84
C ILE A 65 -10.97 10.55 1.88
N SER A 66 -10.24 10.39 0.78
CA SER A 66 -10.34 9.23 -0.09
C SER A 66 -9.29 8.19 0.29
N TYR A 67 -9.63 6.92 0.09
CA TYR A 67 -8.78 5.81 0.44
C TYR A 67 -8.55 4.92 -0.77
N ILE A 68 -7.30 4.49 -0.95
CA ILE A 68 -6.92 3.50 -1.97
C ILE A 68 -6.45 2.26 -1.24
N PHE A 69 -6.93 1.09 -1.64
CA PHE A 69 -6.54 -0.18 -1.05
C PHE A 69 -5.93 -1.11 -2.08
N SER A 70 -4.90 -1.83 -1.68
CA SER A 70 -4.29 -2.87 -2.50
C SER A 70 -3.59 -3.90 -1.60
N GLU A 71 -3.20 -5.02 -2.18
CA GLU A 71 -2.55 -6.12 -1.48
C GLU A 71 -1.55 -6.83 -2.39
N GLY A 72 -0.50 -7.38 -1.79
CA GLY A 72 0.61 -7.95 -2.52
C GLY A 72 1.66 -8.63 -1.66
N TYR A 73 2.72 -9.06 -2.33
CA TYR A 73 3.87 -9.70 -1.70
C TYR A 73 5.08 -8.77 -1.69
N VAL A 74 5.81 -8.75 -0.58
CA VAL A 74 7.08 -8.05 -0.45
C VAL A 74 8.11 -8.73 -1.34
N ILE A 75 8.79 -7.93 -2.14
CA ILE A 75 9.88 -8.33 -3.03
C ILE A 75 11.07 -7.42 -2.81
N PHE A 76 12.27 -7.92 -3.04
CA PHE A 76 13.42 -7.03 -3.15
C PHE A 76 13.20 -6.05 -4.31
N ASN A 77 13.67 -4.81 -4.15
CA ASN A 77 13.53 -3.78 -5.17
C ASN A 77 14.07 -4.28 -6.52
N PRO A 78 13.21 -4.42 -7.56
CA PRO A 78 13.64 -4.92 -8.86
C PRO A 78 14.29 -3.84 -9.74
N TYR A 79 14.37 -2.59 -9.27
CA TYR A 79 14.82 -1.43 -10.03
C TYR A 79 16.11 -0.86 -9.46
N GLU A 80 17.12 -0.67 -10.33
CA GLU A 80 18.41 -0.09 -9.94
C GLU A 80 18.36 1.44 -9.82
N ASP A 81 17.39 2.09 -10.46
CA ASP A 81 17.25 3.55 -10.57
C ASP A 81 16.46 4.19 -9.41
N ILE A 82 15.89 3.40 -8.51
CA ILE A 82 14.98 3.87 -7.46
C ILE A 82 15.54 3.50 -6.08
N PRO A 83 15.58 4.43 -5.10
CA PRO A 83 16.23 4.20 -3.81
C PRO A 83 15.33 3.43 -2.82
N TYR A 84 14.71 2.33 -3.27
CA TYR A 84 13.98 1.41 -2.40
C TYR A 84 14.79 0.17 -2.05
N LYS A 85 14.53 -0.39 -0.87
CA LYS A 85 15.04 -1.72 -0.49
C LYS A 85 13.97 -2.77 -0.74
N TRP A 86 12.80 -2.56 -0.13
CA TRP A 86 11.65 -3.44 -0.28
C TRP A 86 10.58 -2.76 -1.12
N CYS A 87 9.97 -3.53 -2.01
CA CYS A 87 8.80 -3.15 -2.78
C CYS A 87 7.68 -4.18 -2.56
N CYS A 88 6.46 -3.83 -2.91
CA CYS A 88 5.31 -4.72 -2.95
C CYS A 88 4.94 -5.00 -4.40
N ARG A 89 4.83 -6.28 -4.78
CA ARG A 89 4.20 -6.68 -6.04
C ARG A 89 2.72 -6.91 -5.79
N ILE A 90 1.88 -6.07 -6.39
CA ILE A 90 0.43 -6.13 -6.28
C ILE A 90 -0.04 -7.45 -6.92
N VAL A 91 -0.93 -8.16 -6.21
CA VAL A 91 -1.63 -9.36 -6.75
C VAL A 91 -3.15 -9.21 -6.73
N GLY A 92 -3.66 -8.23 -5.99
CA GLY A 92 -5.09 -7.89 -5.93
C GLY A 92 -5.48 -6.74 -6.87
N ASN A 93 -6.75 -6.36 -6.82
CA ASN A 93 -7.21 -5.12 -7.46
C ASN A 93 -6.79 -3.92 -6.62
N ILE A 94 -6.49 -2.81 -7.29
CA ILE A 94 -6.46 -1.50 -6.65
C ILE A 94 -7.91 -1.04 -6.52
N GLU A 95 -8.37 -0.89 -5.28
CA GLU A 95 -9.73 -0.48 -4.98
C GLU A 95 -9.74 0.94 -4.43
N TYR A 96 -10.41 1.85 -5.14
CA TYR A 96 -10.69 3.19 -4.67
C TYR A 96 -11.97 3.15 -3.83
N LEU A 97 -11.92 3.61 -2.57
CA LEU A 97 -13.07 3.53 -1.66
C LEU A 97 -14.27 4.32 -2.19
N GLU A 98 -14.05 5.44 -2.89
CA GLU A 98 -15.14 6.17 -3.55
C GLU A 98 -15.87 5.33 -4.61
N GLU A 99 -15.12 4.59 -5.43
CA GLU A 99 -15.68 3.71 -6.45
C GLU A 99 -16.43 2.53 -5.81
N TYR A 100 -15.90 2.02 -4.70
CA TYR A 100 -16.57 1.02 -3.88
C TYR A 100 -17.91 1.55 -3.34
N ASN A 101 -17.91 2.72 -2.70
CA ASN A 101 -19.12 3.33 -2.14
C ASN A 101 -20.16 3.60 -3.23
N LYS A 102 -19.75 4.09 -4.41
CA LYS A 102 -20.63 4.27 -5.58
C LYS A 102 -21.21 2.94 -6.08
N ARG A 103 -20.41 1.87 -6.10
CA ARG A 103 -20.84 0.54 -6.57
C ARG A 103 -21.84 -0.12 -5.61
N PHE A 104 -21.73 0.15 -4.31
CA PHE A 104 -22.56 -0.46 -3.27
C PHE A 104 -23.58 0.49 -2.63
N ASN A 105 -23.67 1.72 -3.12
CA ASN A 105 -24.65 2.74 -2.73
C ASN A 105 -24.66 3.03 -1.22
N VAL A 106 -23.45 3.14 -0.65
CA VAL A 106 -23.19 3.42 0.78
C VAL A 106 -22.92 4.90 0.99
#